data_AF-A0A5K7ZS31-F1
#
_entry.id   AF-A0A5K7ZS31-F1
#
_cell.length_a   1.000
_cell.length_b   1.000
_cell.length_c   1.000
_cell.angle_alpha   90.00
_cell.angle_beta   90.00
_cell.angle_gamma   90.00
#
_symmetry.space_group_name_H-M   'P 1'
#
loop_
_entity.id
_entity.type
_entity.pdbx_description
1 polymer ?
#
loop_
_entity_poly.entity_id
_entity_poly.type
_entity_poly.pdbx_seq_one_letter_code
_entity_poly.pdbx_strand_id
1 'polypeptide(L)' 'MDKRNSPLTSKTLTPRLIRKGDAPPCLKKGPQCRGCFGWQNMIHAAETNPSWRKYPLCCEITGLTIAY' A
#
# COMPACT_ATOMS: atom_id res chain seq x y z
N MET A 1 6.76 32.84 20.93
CA MET A 1 6.13 31.51 20.86
C MET A 1 6.47 30.90 19.50
N ASP A 2 7.61 30.24 19.41
CA ASP A 2 8.04 29.52 18.22
C ASP A 2 7.14 28.31 17.96
N LYS A 3 6.41 28.30 16.83
CA LYS A 3 5.89 27.08 16.23
C LYS A 3 6.50 26.93 14.84
N ARG A 4 7.76 26.48 14.81
CA ARG A 4 8.41 25.99 13.59
C ARG A 4 7.68 24.71 13.16
N ASN A 5 6.76 24.84 12.21
CA ASN A 5 6.23 23.71 11.44
C ASN A 5 7.36 23.19 10.56
N SER A 6 8.18 22.28 11.10
CA SER A 6 9.04 21.45 10.26
C SER A 6 8.13 20.56 9.41
N PRO A 7 8.26 20.55 8.08
CA PRO A 7 7.68 19.47 7.30
C PRO A 7 8.43 18.21 7.75
N LEU A 8 7.75 17.36 8.51
CA LEU A 8 8.18 15.98 8.68
C LEU A 8 8.43 15.46 7.28
N THR A 9 9.70 15.32 6.91
CA THR A 9 10.12 14.60 5.73
C THR A 9 9.55 13.21 5.89
N SER A 10 8.36 13.00 5.33
CA SER A 10 7.66 11.73 5.30
C SER A 10 8.56 10.78 4.53
N LYS A 11 9.38 10.04 5.27
CA LYS A 11 10.22 8.97 4.73
C LYS A 11 9.25 8.02 4.03
N THR A 12 9.18 8.11 2.71
CA THR A 12 8.37 7.20 1.91
C THR A 12 8.89 5.80 2.17
N LEU A 13 8.11 4.99 2.89
CA LEU A 13 8.47 3.62 3.19
C LEU A 13 8.35 2.82 1.91
N THR A 14 9.44 2.18 1.50
CA THR A 14 9.45 1.38 0.29
C THR A 14 9.04 -0.05 0.66
N PRO A 15 7.89 -0.54 0.17
CA PRO A 15 7.49 -1.92 0.44
C PRO A 15 8.43 -2.90 -0.26
N ARG A 16 8.75 -4.00 0.43
CA ARG A 16 9.44 -5.16 -0.14
C ARG A 16 8.41 -6.11 -0.75
N LEU A 17 8.61 -6.47 -2.02
CA LEU A 17 7.80 -7.48 -2.68
C LEU A 17 8.14 -8.88 -2.15
N ILE A 18 7.13 -9.60 -1.65
CA ILE A 18 7.24 -11.01 -1.25
C ILE A 18 6.72 -11.92 -2.36
N ARG A 19 5.57 -11.58 -2.95
CA ARG A 19 4.94 -12.32 -4.04
C ARG A 19 4.31 -11.37 -5.04
N LYS A 20 4.60 -11.54 -6.34
CA LYS A 20 4.21 -10.62 -7.43
C LYS A 20 2.69 -10.53 -7.68
N GLY A 21 1.94 -11.59 -7.38
CA GLY A 21 0.52 -11.70 -7.69
C GLY A 21 0.23 -11.71 -9.21
N ASP A 22 -1.03 -12.01 -9.54
CA ASP A 22 -1.57 -12.00 -10.89
C ASP A 22 -2.10 -10.62 -11.30
N ALA A 23 -2.35 -10.44 -12.60
CA ALA A 23 -3.00 -9.24 -13.09
C ALA A 23 -4.43 -9.13 -12.54
N PRO A 24 -4.83 -7.97 -11.97
CA PRO A 24 -6.15 -7.81 -11.38
C PRO A 24 -7.27 -7.95 -12.43
N PRO A 25 -8.42 -8.53 -12.06
CA PRO A 25 -9.51 -8.83 -13.00
C PRO A 25 -10.12 -7.56 -13.61
N CYS A 26 -9.99 -6.41 -12.94
CA CYS A 26 -10.42 -5.12 -13.49
C CYS A 26 -9.75 -4.80 -14.83
N LEU A 27 -8.48 -5.21 -15.04
CA LEU A 27 -7.76 -4.96 -16.29
C LEU A 27 -8.26 -5.84 -17.44
N LYS A 28 -8.88 -6.97 -17.14
CA LYS A 28 -9.50 -7.85 -18.15
C LYS A 28 -10.84 -7.28 -18.66
N LYS A 29 -11.49 -6.42 -17.87
CA LYS A 29 -12.83 -5.89 -18.18
C LYS A 29 -12.82 -4.61 -19.02
N GLY A 30 -11.66 -3.97 -19.22
CA GLY A 30 -11.54 -2.77 -20.04
C GLY A 30 -10.42 -1.82 -19.57
N PRO A 31 -10.23 -0.68 -20.26
CA PRO A 31 -9.09 0.22 -20.04
C PRO A 31 -9.14 0.99 -18.71
N GLN A 32 -10.27 1.00 -18.01
CA GLN A 32 -10.47 1.81 -16.80
C GLN A 32 -10.42 0.96 -15.53
N CYS A 33 -9.24 0.46 -15.15
CA CYS A 33 -9.06 -0.02 -13.78
C CYS A 33 -8.71 1.17 -12.86
N ARG A 34 -9.57 1.46 -11.88
CA ARG A 34 -9.34 2.53 -10.88
C ARG A 34 -8.45 2.11 -9.70
N GLY A 35 -7.88 0.91 -9.78
CA GLY A 35 -7.18 0.27 -8.65
C GLY A 35 -8.15 -0.30 -7.61
N CYS A 36 -7.60 -0.98 -6.61
CA CYS A 36 -8.37 -1.53 -5.49
C CYS A 36 -8.30 -0.53 -4.31
N PHE A 37 -9.43 0.09 -3.96
CA PHE A 37 -9.49 1.01 -2.82
C PHE A 37 -9.08 0.34 -1.50
N GLY A 38 -9.48 -0.91 -1.29
CA GLY A 38 -9.04 -1.69 -0.13
C GLY A 38 -7.52 -1.82 -0.07
N TRP A 39 -6.86 -2.05 -1.22
CA TRP A 39 -5.40 -2.09 -1.31
C TRP A 39 -4.74 -0.76 -0.97
N GLN A 40 -5.28 0.34 -1.50
CA GLN A 40 -4.81 1.70 -1.18
C GLN A 40 -4.92 1.99 0.32
N ASN A 41 -6.04 1.61 0.95
CA ASN A 41 -6.25 1.80 2.38
C ASN A 41 -5.27 0.98 3.23
N MET A 42 -4.98 -0.26 2.83
CA MET A 42 -4.00 -1.10 3.54
C MET A 42 -2.58 -0.52 3.45
N ILE A 43 -2.17 -0.04 2.27
CA ILE A 43 -0.89 0.66 2.09
C ILE A 43 -0.83 1.90 2.99
N HIS A 44 -1.87 2.74 2.94
CA HIS A 44 -1.93 3.95 3.74
C HIS A 44 -1.89 3.67 5.25
N ALA A 45 -2.57 2.61 5.70
CA ALA A 45 -2.52 2.16 7.10
C ALA A 45 -1.11 1.72 7.51
N ALA A 46 -0.41 0.97 6.65
CA ALA A 46 0.98 0.57 6.89
C ALA A 46 1.95 1.76 6.90
N GLU A 47 1.75 2.75 6.04
CA GLU A 47 2.57 3.96 6.00
C GLU A 47 2.39 4.81 7.27
N THR A 48 1.15 4.96 7.74
CA THR A 48 0.81 5.86 8.86
C THR A 48 0.93 5.22 10.23
N ASN A 49 0.78 3.89 10.36
CA ASN A 49 0.80 3.20 11.65
C ASN A 49 1.74 1.96 11.62
N PRO A 50 2.86 1.99 12.38
CA PRO A 50 3.82 0.88 12.43
C PRO A 50 3.23 -0.46 12.85
N SER A 51 2.10 -0.49 13.57
CA SER A 51 1.44 -1.73 13.99
C SER A 51 0.99 -2.57 12.80
N TRP A 52 0.64 -1.93 11.68
CA TRP A 52 0.21 -2.59 10.45
C TRP A 52 1.38 -3.21 9.67
N ARG A 53 2.63 -2.86 9.98
CA ARG A 53 3.83 -3.41 9.30
C ARG A 53 4.27 -4.75 9.87
N LYS A 54 3.69 -5.18 11.00
CA LYS A 54 4.03 -6.46 11.65
C LYS A 54 3.68 -7.67 10.79
N TYR A 55 2.73 -7.51 9.86
CA TYR A 55 2.24 -8.57 9.01
C TYR A 55 2.34 -8.17 7.54
N PRO A 56 2.64 -9.11 6.63
CA PRO A 56 2.55 -8.87 5.20
C PRO A 56 1.14 -8.47 4.78
N LEU A 57 1.03 -7.50 3.88
CA LEU A 57 -0.22 -7.15 3.23
C LEU A 57 -0.43 -8.09 2.05
N CYS A 58 -1.56 -8.81 2.04
CA CYS A 58 -1.91 -9.77 1.00
C CYS A 58 -3.20 -9.35 0.29
N CYS A 59 -3.20 -9.38 -1.04
CA CYS A 59 -4.41 -9.19 -1.85
C CYS A 59 -4.98 -10.56 -2.21
N GLU A 60 -6.14 -10.92 -1.69
CA GLU A 60 -6.78 -12.23 -1.97
C GLU A 60 -7.21 -12.39 -3.44
N ILE A 61 -7.42 -11.28 -4.14
CA ILE A 61 -7.87 -11.29 -5.55
C ILE A 61 -6.73 -11.64 -6.51
N THR A 62 -5.53 -11.11 -6.25
CA THR A 62 -4.37 -11.30 -7.14
C THR A 62 -3.29 -12.19 -6.54
N GLY A 63 -3.31 -12.46 -5.24
CA GLY A 63 -2.21 -13.09 -4.53
C GLY A 63 -0.95 -12.23 -4.43
N LEU A 64 -1.05 -10.92 -4.67
CA LEU A 64 0.04 -9.96 -4.44
C LEU A 64 0.33 -9.89 -2.94
N THR A 65 1.59 -10.01 -2.55
CA THR A 65 2.01 -9.91 -1.14
C THR A 65 3.22 -8.99 -1.01
N ILE A 66 3.10 -7.98 -0.14
CA ILE A 66 4.16 -7.03 0.18
C ILE A 66 4.37 -6.96 1.70
N ALA A 67 5.57 -6.56 2.13
CA ALA A 67 5.86 -6.23 3.52
C ALA A 67 6.54 -4.87 3.62
N TYR A 68 6.43 -4.23 4.79
CA TYR A 68 6.98 -2.91 5.09
C TYR A 68 8.02 -2.99 6.22
#